data_AF-A0A2V8YAS7-F1
#
_entry.id   AF-A0A2V8YAS7-F1
#
_cell.length_a   1.000
_cell.length_b   1.000
_cell.length_c   1.000
_cell.angle_alpha   90.00
_cell.angle_beta   90.00
_cell.angle_gamma   90.00
#
_symmetry.space_group_name_H-M   'P 1'
#
loop_
_entity.id
_entity.type
_entity.pdbx_description
1 polymer ?
#
loop_
_entity_poly.entity_id
_entity_poly.type
_entity_poly.pdbx_seq_one_letter_code
_entity_poly.pdbx_strand_id
1 'polypeptide(L)' 'ALSFGLPWPAWVGIAVVAGLLTYEHSLVKANDLSKLDAAFFRVNGYISMLFLLFWGAAAAVWRV' A
#
# COMPACT_ATOMS: atom_id res chain seq x y z
N ALA A 1 7.67 13.35 0.37
CA ALA A 1 7.42 13.01 1.80
C ALA A 1 8.29 13.83 2.75
N LEU A 2 9.61 13.94 2.53
CA LEU A 2 10.51 14.78 3.35
C LEU A 2 10.13 16.27 3.34
N SER A 3 9.86 16.85 2.16
CA SER A 3 9.48 18.26 2.03
C SER A 3 8.11 18.62 2.62
N PHE A 4 7.28 17.62 2.91
CA PHE A 4 5.92 17.79 3.43
C PHE A 4 5.84 17.57 4.94
N GLY A 5 6.96 17.28 5.62
CA GLY A 5 7.00 17.08 7.07
C GLY A 5 6.14 15.92 7.57
N LEU A 6 5.98 14.85 6.78
CA LEU A 6 5.06 13.76 7.15
C LEU A 6 5.55 13.03 8.42
N PRO A 7 4.62 12.69 9.35
CA PRO A 7 4.95 11.96 10.56
C PRO A 7 5.38 10.52 10.23
N TRP A 8 6.11 9.89 11.15
CA TRP A 8 6.69 8.57 10.97
C TRP A 8 5.72 7.46 10.49
N PRO A 9 4.42 7.42 10.85
CA PRO A 9 3.51 6.37 10.38
C PRO A 9 3.29 6.42 8.87
N ALA A 10 3.37 7.61 8.26
CA ALA A 10 3.21 7.75 6.82
C ALA A 10 4.39 7.13 6.05
N TRP A 11 5.62 7.25 6.58
CA TRP A 11 6.80 6.62 5.98
C TRP A 11 6.71 5.09 6.02
N VAL A 12 6.21 4.53 7.12
CA VAL A 12 5.95 3.10 7.25
C VAL A 12 4.88 2.67 6.24
N GLY A 13 3.78 3.42 6.12
CA GLY A 13 2.75 3.15 5.13
C GLY A 13 3.26 3.16 3.69
N ILE A 14 4.11 4.13 3.34
CA ILE A 14 4.75 4.22 2.02
C ILE A 14 5.60 2.98 1.74
N ALA A 15 6.45 2.57 2.69
CA ALA A 15 7.32 1.40 2.51
C ALA A 15 6.50 0.11 2.32
N VAL A 16 5.44 -0.07 3.09
CA VAL A 16 4.55 -1.24 3.01
C VAL A 16 3.81 -1.28 1.67
N VAL A 17 3.20 -0.16 1.24
CA VAL A 17 2.49 -0.09 -0.04
C VAL A 17 3.42 -0.30 -1.23
N ALA A 18 4.63 0.28 -1.20
CA ALA A 18 5.63 0.07 -2.25
C ALA A 18 6.06 -1.41 -2.37
N GLY A 19 6.20 -2.10 -1.24
CA GLY A 19 6.49 -3.54 -1.22
C GLY A 19 5.35 -4.37 -1.81
N LEU A 20 4.10 -4.05 -1.46
CA LEU A 20 2.90 -4.72 -1.99
C LEU A 20 2.74 -4.52 -3.50
N LEU A 21 3.00 -3.31 -4.01
CA LEU A 21 2.97 -3.03 -5.45
C LEU A 21 4.06 -3.80 -6.20
N THR A 22 5.23 -3.95 -5.60
CA THR A 22 6.32 -4.76 -6.16
C THR A 22 5.92 -6.24 -6.19
N TYR A 23 5.27 -6.73 -5.13
CA TYR A 23 4.72 -8.08 -5.07
C TYR A 23 3.65 -8.30 -6.13
N GLU A 24 2.72 -7.35 -6.30
CA GLU A 24 1.69 -7.38 -7.34
C GLU A 24 2.32 -7.50 -8.73
N HIS A 25 3.31 -6.66 -9.03
CA HIS A 25 4.03 -6.68 -10.31
C HIS A 25 4.78 -7.99 -10.54
N SER A 26 5.30 -8.63 -9.49
CA SER A 26 5.94 -9.95 -9.57
C SER A 26 4.96 -11.12 -9.76
N LEU A 27 3.71 -10.94 -9.33
CA LEU A 27 2.66 -11.95 -9.42
C LEU A 27 2.04 -12.03 -10.82
N VAL A 28 2.08 -10.91 -11.56
CA VAL A 28 1.61 -10.85 -12.95
C VAL A 28 2.57 -11.66 -13.84
N LYS A 29 2.27 -12.94 -14.04
CA LYS A 29 2.96 -13.80 -15.02
C LYS A 29 2.13 -13.91 -16.30
N ALA A 30 2.79 -13.69 -17.44
CA ALA A 30 2.17 -13.65 -18.77
C ALA A 30 1.44 -14.94 -19.20
N ASN A 31 1.65 -16.07 -18.51
CA ASN A 31 1.19 -17.39 -18.94
C ASN A 31 -0.15 -17.85 -18.34
N ASP A 32 -0.72 -17.14 -17.36
CA ASP A 32 -2.04 -17.49 -16.81
C ASP A 32 -2.75 -16.24 -16.22
N LEU A 33 -3.54 -15.57 -17.05
CA LEU A 33 -4.27 -14.35 -16.69
C LEU A 33 -5.61 -14.66 -16.01
N SER A 34 -6.07 -15.92 -15.97
CA SER A 34 -7.39 -16.30 -15.43
C SER A 34 -7.54 -15.96 -13.94
N LYS A 35 -6.45 -15.98 -13.19
CA LYS A 35 -6.44 -15.71 -11.74
C LYS A 35 -5.95 -14.29 -11.41
N LEU A 36 -5.59 -13.51 -12.43
CA LEU A 36 -5.02 -12.19 -12.27
C LEU A 36 -6.03 -11.24 -11.63
N ASP A 37 -7.27 -11.20 -12.11
CA ASP A 37 -8.31 -10.31 -11.58
C ASP A 37 -8.62 -10.59 -10.10
N ALA A 38 -8.71 -11.87 -9.71
CA ALA A 38 -8.95 -12.27 -8.33
C ALA A 38 -7.74 -11.99 -7.40
N ALA A 39 -6.52 -12.06 -7.93
CA ALA A 39 -5.30 -11.70 -7.19
C ALA A 39 -5.15 -10.17 -7.07
N PHE A 40 -5.42 -9.42 -8.13
CA PHE A 40 -5.44 -7.96 -8.16
C PHE A 40 -6.42 -7.41 -7.13
N PHE A 41 -7.66 -7.93 -7.10
CA PHE A 41 -8.67 -7.45 -6.16
C PHE A 41 -8.25 -7.68 -4.70
N ARG A 42 -7.56 -8.79 -4.44
CA ARG A 42 -7.06 -9.15 -3.11
C ARG A 42 -5.92 -8.23 -2.67
N VAL A 43 -4.92 -8.01 -3.53
CA VAL A 43 -3.77 -7.15 -3.23
C VAL A 43 -4.21 -5.69 -3.09
N ASN A 44 -5.08 -5.20 -3.98
CA ASN A 44 -5.65 -3.85 -3.86
C ASN A 44 -6.52 -3.68 -2.62
N GLY A 45 -7.25 -4.73 -2.20
CA GLY A 45 -7.96 -4.74 -0.92
C GLY A 45 -7.02 -4.55 0.28
N TYR A 46 -5.88 -5.25 0.30
CA TYR A 46 -4.85 -5.06 1.33
C TYR A 46 -4.22 -3.67 1.28
N ILE A 47 -3.84 -3.19 0.10
CA ILE A 47 -3.28 -1.84 -0.08
C ILE A 47 -4.25 -0.79 0.46
N SER A 48 -5.55 -0.91 0.17
CA SER A 48 -6.57 0.04 0.62
C SER A 48 -6.70 0.07 2.15
N MET A 49 -6.75 -1.09 2.80
CA MET A 49 -6.81 -1.16 4.28
C MET A 49 -5.54 -0.62 4.94
N LEU A 50 -4.37 -0.97 4.40
CA LEU A 50 -3.09 -0.51 4.94
C LEU A 50 -2.94 1.00 4.73
N PHE A 51 -3.37 1.51 3.58
CA PHE A 51 -3.40 2.94 3.34
C PHE A 51 -4.30 3.67 4.35
N LEU A 52 -5.53 3.17 4.57
CA LEU A 52 -6.43 3.72 5.59
C LEU A 52 -5.78 3.73 6.98
N LEU A 53 -5.15 2.62 7.37
CA LEU A 53 -4.51 2.47 8.68
C LEU A 53 -3.35 3.45 8.86
N PHE A 54 -2.36 3.42 7.97
CA PHE A 54 -1.14 4.22 8.11
C PHE A 54 -1.39 5.71 7.88
N TRP A 55 -2.25 6.05 6.92
CA TRP A 55 -2.59 7.43 6.63
C TRP A 55 -3.52 8.02 7.68
N GLY A 56 -4.47 7.23 8.20
CA GLY A 56 -5.31 7.60 9.33
C GLY A 56 -4.49 7.81 10.62
N ALA A 57 -3.55 6.90 10.91
CA ALA A 57 -2.64 7.04 12.03
C ALA A 57 -1.72 8.26 11.87
N ALA A 58 -1.20 8.50 10.66
CA ALA A 58 -0.42 9.69 10.36
C ALA A 58 -1.25 10.98 10.58
N ALA A 59 -2.50 11.02 10.12
CA ALA A 59 -3.38 12.16 10.32
C ALA A 59 -3.72 12.40 11.80
N ALA A 60 -3.90 11.32 12.59
CA ALA A 60 -4.13 11.40 14.03
C ALA A 60 -2.88 11.92 14.77
N VAL A 61 -1.70 11.43 14.41
CA VAL A 61 -0.41 11.85 15.00
C VAL A 61 -0.05 13.28 14.59
N TRP A 62 -0.42 13.72 13.39
CA TRP A 62 -0.13 15.09 12.93
C TRP A 62 -1.04 16.16 13.57
N ARG A 63 -2.16 15.74 14.17
CA ARG A 63 -3.12 16.60 14.88
C ARG A 63 -2.80 16.73 16.38
N VAL A 64 -1.77 16.02 16.88
CA VAL A 64 -1.19 16.14 18.23
C VAL A 64 0.08 16.96 18.13
#